data_AF-A0A7L3MBB0-F1
#
_entry.id   AF-A0A7L3MBB0-F1
#
_cell.length_a   1.000
_cell.length_b   1.000
_cell.length_c   1.000
_cell.angle_alpha   90.00
_cell.angle_beta   90.00
_cell.angle_gamma   90.00
#
_symmetry.space_group_name_H-M   'P 1'
#
loop_
_entity.id
_entity.type
_entity.pdbx_description
1 polymer ?
#
loop_
_entity_poly.entity_id
_entity_poly.type
_entity_poly.pdbx_seq_one_letter_code
_entity_poly.pdbx_strand_id
1 'polypeptide(L)'
;DMAFVMASETEKAHALLQTFSTASVISSLGLGIFCFVADRLLQFSFIQQNDWLRALSDNAVHGILGMWSWAIVIGLRKKSDFTEVTLAGFLSSVIDVDHFFLAGSLSLKAALTLPRRPLLHCSTVIPVVALTLKFIMQLFRLKDSWCFLPWMLFISWTS
;
A
#
# COMPACT_ATOMS: atom_id res chain seq x y z
N ASP A 1 -28.73 17.68 17.15
CA ASP A 1 -28.93 18.33 15.85
C ASP A 1 -29.13 17.35 14.70
N MET A 2 -30.34 17.30 14.14
CA MET A 2 -30.67 16.50 12.96
C MET A 2 -29.95 16.99 11.70
N ALA A 3 -29.69 18.30 11.59
CA ALA A 3 -28.92 18.90 10.50
C ALA A 3 -27.45 18.43 10.47
N PHE A 4 -26.82 18.26 11.63
CA PHE A 4 -25.46 17.72 11.74
C PHE A 4 -25.38 16.26 11.30
N VAL A 5 -26.38 15.45 11.69
CA VAL A 5 -26.48 14.05 11.27
C VAL A 5 -26.68 13.94 9.77
N MET A 6 -27.59 14.74 9.18
CA MET A 6 -27.82 14.74 7.73
C MET A 6 -26.59 15.20 6.95
N ALA A 7 -25.88 16.23 7.41
CA ALA A 7 -24.64 16.69 6.78
C ALA A 7 -23.56 15.59 6.78
N SER A 8 -23.39 14.89 7.92
CA SER A 8 -22.45 13.77 8.03
C SER A 8 -22.81 12.60 7.09
N GLU A 9 -24.09 12.26 6.96
CA GLU A 9 -24.54 11.20 6.05
C GLU A 9 -24.35 11.59 4.58
N THR A 10 -24.59 12.85 4.21
CA THR A 10 -24.32 13.33 2.84
C THR A 10 -22.83 13.33 2.48
N GLU A 11 -21.96 13.64 3.44
CA GLU A 11 -20.51 13.63 3.24
C GLU A 11 -19.98 12.19 3.06
N LYS A 12 -20.48 11.24 3.85
CA LYS A 12 -20.20 9.80 3.67
C LYS A 12 -20.69 9.28 2.32
N ALA A 13 -21.90 9.66 1.90
CA ALA A 13 -22.45 9.26 0.61
C ALA A 13 -21.62 9.81 -0.56
N HIS A 14 -21.18 11.06 -0.48
CA HIS A 14 -20.28 11.64 -1.47
C HIS A 14 -18.91 10.95 -1.51
N ALA A 15 -18.33 10.63 -0.35
CA ALA A 15 -17.08 9.87 -0.26
C ALA A 15 -17.21 8.49 -0.93
N LEU A 16 -18.31 7.76 -0.67
CA LEU A 16 -18.59 6.48 -1.30
C LEU A 16 -18.77 6.61 -2.83
N LEU A 17 -19.54 7.59 -3.29
CA LEU A 17 -19.72 7.84 -4.74
C LEU A 17 -18.41 8.18 -5.44
N GLN A 18 -17.46 8.79 -4.74
CA GLN A 18 -16.11 9.01 -5.27
C GLN A 18 -15.30 7.72 -5.38
N THR A 19 -15.30 6.89 -4.34
CA THR A 19 -14.61 5.59 -4.35
C THR A 19 -15.20 4.64 -5.40
N PHE A 20 -16.47 4.77 -5.73
CA PHE A 20 -17.16 4.04 -6.81
C PHE A 20 -17.33 4.85 -8.11
N SER A 21 -16.54 5.91 -8.29
CA SER A 21 -16.58 6.68 -9.53
C SER A 21 -16.12 5.84 -10.73
N THR A 22 -16.60 6.18 -11.94
CA THR A 22 -16.09 5.54 -13.16
C THR A 22 -14.57 5.66 -13.29
N ALA A 23 -14.00 6.77 -12.80
CA ALA A 23 -12.55 6.99 -12.78
C ALA A 23 -11.81 6.02 -11.85
N SER A 24 -12.33 5.75 -10.64
CA SER A 24 -11.70 4.79 -9.73
C SER A 24 -11.80 3.36 -10.26
N VAL A 25 -12.91 3.00 -10.90
CA VAL A 25 -13.08 1.69 -11.57
C VAL A 25 -12.07 1.54 -12.71
N ILE A 26 -11.99 2.51 -13.63
CA ILE A 26 -11.02 2.49 -14.74
C ILE A 26 -9.59 2.41 -14.20
N SER A 27 -9.26 3.22 -13.19
CA SER A 27 -7.94 3.21 -12.57
C SER A 27 -7.62 1.88 -11.90
N SER A 28 -8.60 1.21 -11.27
CA SER A 28 -8.41 -0.11 -10.65
C SER A 28 -8.18 -1.21 -11.70
N LEU A 29 -8.90 -1.16 -12.83
CA LEU A 29 -8.61 -2.03 -13.97
C LEU A 29 -7.20 -1.78 -14.53
N GLY A 30 -6.81 -0.52 -14.68
CA GLY A 30 -5.47 -0.12 -15.11
C GLY A 30 -4.39 -0.66 -14.18
N LEU A 31 -4.60 -0.56 -12.87
CA LEU A 31 -3.71 -1.12 -11.85
C LEU A 31 -3.57 -2.64 -12.00
N GLY A 32 -4.67 -3.37 -12.21
CA GLY A 32 -4.63 -4.81 -12.44
C GLY A 32 -3.87 -5.21 -13.71
N ILE A 33 -4.05 -4.45 -14.81
CA ILE A 33 -3.28 -4.64 -16.05
C ILE A 33 -1.79 -4.37 -15.79
N PHE A 34 -1.48 -3.32 -15.05
CA PHE A 34 -0.11 -2.98 -14.68
C PHE A 34 0.54 -4.10 -13.87
N CYS A 35 -0.12 -4.65 -12.84
CA CYS A 35 0.38 -5.80 -12.08
C CYS A 35 0.71 -6.97 -13.01
N PHE A 36 -0.22 -7.33 -13.91
CA PHE A 36 0.01 -8.42 -14.85
C PHE A 36 1.21 -8.18 -15.77
N VAL A 37 1.35 -6.97 -16.30
CA VAL A 37 2.49 -6.62 -17.17
C VAL A 37 3.80 -6.60 -16.38
N ALA A 38 3.81 -5.97 -15.20
CA ALA A 38 4.98 -5.90 -14.32
C ALA A 38 5.48 -7.29 -13.96
N ASP A 39 4.59 -8.20 -13.54
CA ASP A 39 4.93 -9.60 -13.26
C ASP A 39 5.64 -10.25 -14.45
N ARG A 40 5.12 -10.06 -15.67
CA ARG A 40 5.72 -10.64 -16.88
C ARG A 40 7.07 -10.05 -17.22
N LEU A 41 7.24 -8.73 -17.06
CA LEU A 41 8.50 -8.05 -17.31
C LEU A 41 9.56 -8.50 -16.30
N LEU A 42 9.21 -8.59 -15.01
CA LEU A 42 10.12 -9.01 -13.95
C LEU A 42 10.64 -10.45 -14.15
N GLN A 43 9.89 -11.33 -14.83
CA GLN A 43 10.35 -12.68 -15.16
C GLN A 43 11.43 -12.75 -16.26
N PHE A 44 11.78 -11.64 -16.91
CA PHE A 44 12.83 -11.67 -17.93
C PHE A 44 14.19 -12.04 -17.34
N SER A 45 14.92 -12.89 -18.07
CA SER A 45 16.19 -13.47 -17.63
C SER A 45 17.24 -12.41 -17.29
N PHE A 46 17.31 -11.30 -18.04
CA PHE A 46 18.24 -10.22 -17.76
C PHE A 46 17.97 -9.52 -16.41
N ILE A 47 16.70 -9.47 -15.96
CA ILE A 47 16.32 -8.96 -14.63
C ILE A 47 16.69 -9.99 -13.58
N GLN A 48 16.30 -11.24 -13.80
CA GLN A 48 16.49 -12.33 -12.82
C GLN A 48 17.95 -12.71 -12.57
N GLN A 49 18.85 -12.47 -13.53
CA GLN A 49 20.28 -12.77 -13.39
C GLN A 49 21.08 -11.72 -12.62
N ASN A 50 20.51 -10.54 -12.38
CA ASN A 50 21.17 -9.46 -11.64
C ASN A 50 20.39 -9.16 -10.37
N ASP A 51 20.94 -9.56 -9.22
CA ASP A 51 20.31 -9.42 -7.90
C ASP A 51 19.86 -7.98 -7.61
N TRP A 52 20.67 -6.97 -7.98
CA TRP A 52 20.32 -5.56 -7.79
C TRP A 52 19.17 -5.13 -8.69
N LEU A 53 19.23 -5.50 -9.96
CA LEU A 53 18.17 -5.15 -10.91
C LEU A 53 16.85 -5.80 -10.51
N ARG A 54 16.88 -7.07 -10.12
CA ARG A 54 15.72 -7.80 -9.59
C ARG A 54 15.15 -7.10 -8.37
N ALA A 55 15.95 -6.86 -7.34
CA ALA A 55 15.47 -6.26 -6.09
C ALA A 55 14.96 -4.83 -6.26
N LEU A 56 15.65 -4.00 -7.04
CA LEU A 56 15.22 -2.63 -7.29
C LEU A 56 13.94 -2.58 -8.13
N SER A 57 13.80 -3.46 -9.12
CA SER A 57 12.61 -3.47 -9.97
C SER A 57 11.38 -3.98 -9.21
N ASP A 58 11.53 -5.04 -8.42
CA ASP A 58 10.47 -5.60 -7.57
C ASP A 58 9.98 -4.57 -6.53
N ASN A 59 10.91 -3.96 -5.80
CA ASN A 59 10.60 -2.92 -4.82
C ASN A 59 10.00 -1.65 -5.46
N ALA A 60 10.45 -1.28 -6.67
CA ALA A 60 9.85 -0.18 -7.41
C ALA A 60 8.40 -0.49 -7.82
N VAL A 61 8.10 -1.72 -8.20
CA VAL A 61 6.72 -2.17 -8.47
C VAL A 61 5.88 -2.05 -7.19
N HIS A 62 6.34 -2.57 -6.04
CA HIS A 62 5.66 -2.40 -4.76
C HIS A 62 5.38 -0.93 -4.43
N GLY A 63 6.40 -0.07 -4.57
CA GLY A 63 6.26 1.36 -4.35
C GLY A 63 5.20 2.01 -5.26
N ILE A 64 5.20 1.68 -6.55
CA ILE A 64 4.20 2.17 -7.52
C ILE A 64 2.80 1.67 -7.16
N LEU A 65 2.65 0.40 -6.79
CA LEU A 65 1.37 -0.18 -6.39
C LEU A 65 0.82 0.52 -5.15
N GLY A 66 1.65 0.77 -4.13
CA GLY A 66 1.24 1.51 -2.94
C GLY A 66 0.79 2.95 -3.25
N MET A 67 1.54 3.66 -4.10
CA MET A 67 1.16 5.01 -4.54
C MET A 67 -0.18 5.01 -5.28
N TRP A 68 -0.32 4.12 -6.27
CA TRP A 68 -1.48 4.09 -7.16
C TRP A 68 -2.74 3.64 -6.41
N SER A 69 -2.64 2.59 -5.59
CA SER A 69 -3.73 2.12 -4.74
C SER A 69 -4.22 3.21 -3.79
N TRP A 70 -3.32 3.93 -3.11
CA TRP A 70 -3.73 5.02 -2.22
C TRP A 70 -4.35 6.20 -2.97
N ALA A 71 -3.80 6.56 -4.14
CA ALA A 71 -4.37 7.60 -4.99
C ALA A 71 -5.82 7.30 -5.43
N ILE A 72 -6.14 6.02 -5.70
CA ILE A 72 -7.51 5.57 -5.99
C ILE A 72 -8.42 5.77 -4.77
N VAL A 73 -7.93 5.43 -3.57
CA VAL A 73 -8.71 5.52 -2.32
C VAL A 73 -9.05 6.97 -1.98
N ILE A 74 -8.07 7.88 -2.02
CA ILE A 74 -8.27 9.27 -1.57
C ILE A 74 -8.84 10.19 -2.65
N GLY A 75 -8.66 9.87 -3.93
CA GLY A 75 -9.07 10.71 -5.06
C GLY A 75 -8.37 12.07 -5.05
N LEU A 76 -7.22 12.17 -5.73
CA LEU A 76 -6.35 13.35 -5.73
C LEU A 76 -7.06 14.66 -6.06
N ARG A 77 -6.97 15.65 -5.16
CA ARG A 77 -7.62 16.96 -5.26
C ARG A 77 -6.75 18.11 -4.78
N LYS A 78 -5.90 17.88 -3.78
CA LYS A 78 -5.07 18.91 -3.12
C LYS A 78 -3.60 18.48 -3.08
N LYS A 79 -2.69 19.45 -2.90
CA LYS A 79 -1.25 19.17 -2.86
C LYS A 79 -0.83 18.21 -1.75
N SER A 80 -1.48 18.25 -0.59
CA SER A 80 -1.19 17.34 0.52
C SER A 80 -1.45 15.88 0.17
N ASP A 81 -2.32 15.59 -0.81
CA ASP A 81 -2.61 14.22 -1.25
C ASP A 81 -1.39 13.57 -1.87
N PHE A 82 -0.51 14.35 -2.52
CA PHE A 82 0.77 13.83 -3.04
C PHE A 82 1.68 13.34 -1.91
N THR A 83 1.70 14.05 -0.77
CA THR A 83 2.46 13.60 0.41
C THR A 83 1.93 12.27 0.93
N GLU A 84 0.61 12.12 1.00
CA GLU A 84 -0.02 10.86 1.42
C GLU A 84 0.27 9.72 0.43
N VAL A 85 0.17 9.98 -0.88
CA VAL A 85 0.50 8.99 -1.93
C VAL A 85 1.96 8.58 -1.86
N THR A 86 2.89 9.54 -1.77
CA THR A 86 4.32 9.23 -1.64
C THR A 86 4.60 8.44 -0.37
N LEU A 87 3.94 8.77 0.75
CA LEU A 87 4.04 8.00 1.98
C LEU A 87 3.51 6.57 1.80
N ALA A 88 2.39 6.40 1.11
CA ALA A 88 1.83 5.07 0.82
C ALA A 88 2.79 4.22 -0.04
N GLY A 89 3.42 4.83 -1.05
CA GLY A 89 4.47 4.18 -1.83
C GLY A 89 5.69 3.80 -1.00
N PHE A 90 6.17 4.72 -0.16
CA PHE A 90 7.27 4.46 0.75
C PHE A 90 6.96 3.30 1.72
N LEU A 91 5.78 3.29 2.33
CA LEU A 91 5.34 2.23 3.24
C LEU A 91 5.23 0.88 2.54
N SER A 92 4.81 0.87 1.27
CA SER A 92 4.79 -0.32 0.43
C SER A 92 6.21 -0.82 0.21
N SER A 93 7.13 0.03 -0.26
CA SER A 93 8.54 -0.34 -0.48
C SER A 93 9.30 -0.81 0.77
N VAL A 94 8.94 -0.28 1.96
CA VAL A 94 9.58 -0.68 3.22
C VAL A 94 9.24 -2.13 3.60
N ILE A 95 8.17 -2.71 3.06
CA ILE A 95 7.80 -4.09 3.39
C ILE A 95 8.89 -5.08 2.99
N ASP A 96 9.61 -4.82 1.90
CA ASP A 96 10.70 -5.67 1.38
C ASP A 96 11.90 -5.77 2.32
N VAL A 97 12.01 -4.89 3.32
CA VAL A 97 13.05 -4.99 4.35
C VAL A 97 12.88 -6.27 5.18
N ASP A 98 11.68 -6.85 5.23
CA ASP A 98 11.41 -8.11 5.93
C ASP A 98 12.15 -9.32 5.34
N HIS A 99 12.55 -9.27 4.06
CA HIS A 99 13.41 -10.26 3.45
C HIS A 99 14.79 -10.28 4.12
N PHE A 100 15.35 -9.11 4.43
CA PHE A 100 16.64 -9.02 5.13
C PHE A 100 16.53 -9.48 6.60
N PHE A 101 15.41 -9.17 7.26
CA PHE A 101 15.14 -9.67 8.61
C PHE A 101 15.02 -11.20 8.64
N LEU A 102 14.29 -11.80 7.68
CA LEU A 102 14.16 -13.25 7.60
C LEU A 102 15.48 -13.92 7.18
N ALA A 103 16.28 -13.26 6.34
CA ALA A 103 17.61 -13.74 5.95
C ALA A 103 18.61 -13.67 7.10
N GLY A 104 18.34 -12.88 8.15
CA GLY A 104 19.27 -12.62 9.24
C GLY A 104 20.56 -11.94 8.78
N SER A 105 20.55 -11.27 7.63
CA SER A 105 21.72 -10.61 7.05
C SER A 105 21.33 -9.47 6.11
N LEU A 106 22.26 -8.54 5.87
CA LEU A 106 22.12 -7.48 4.85
C LEU A 106 22.58 -7.92 3.45
N SER A 107 22.80 -9.22 3.25
CA SER A 107 23.20 -9.76 1.94
C SER A 107 22.00 -9.79 1.01
N LEU A 108 22.08 -9.04 -0.09
CA LEU A 108 21.01 -8.99 -1.09
C LEU A 108 20.70 -10.38 -1.66
N LYS A 109 21.75 -11.16 -1.94
CA LYS A 109 21.61 -12.54 -2.40
C LYS A 109 20.85 -13.40 -1.39
N ALA A 110 21.15 -13.26 -0.10
CA ALA A 110 20.45 -14.03 0.94
C ALA A 110 18.97 -13.62 1.07
N ALA A 111 18.67 -12.33 0.97
CA ALA A 111 17.31 -11.80 0.97
C ALA A 111 16.48 -12.30 -0.24
N LEU A 112 17.11 -12.52 -1.40
CA LEU A 112 16.44 -13.00 -2.61
C LEU A 112 16.30 -14.54 -2.69
N THR A 113 17.02 -15.30 -1.88
CA THR A 113 17.02 -16.79 -1.90
C THR A 113 16.41 -17.40 -0.64
N LEU A 114 15.36 -16.78 -0.11
CA LEU A 114 14.71 -17.23 1.12
C LEU A 114 13.93 -18.53 0.92
N PRO A 115 13.93 -19.45 1.91
CA PRO A 115 13.23 -20.73 1.80
C PRO A 115 11.72 -20.61 1.97
N ARG A 116 11.23 -19.48 2.48
CA ARG A 116 9.81 -19.18 2.74
C ARG A 116 9.56 -17.69 2.58
N ARG A 117 8.31 -17.32 2.28
CA ARG A 117 7.90 -15.91 2.21
C ARG A 117 7.98 -15.26 3.60
N PRO A 118 8.51 -14.04 3.73
CA PRO A 118 8.53 -13.32 5.00
C PRO A 118 7.15 -13.11 5.63
N LEU A 119 7.16 -12.80 6.93
CA LEU A 119 5.93 -12.68 7.72
C LEU A 119 5.14 -11.42 7.40
N LEU A 120 5.75 -10.28 7.07
CA LEU A 120 4.97 -9.07 6.75
C LEU A 120 4.29 -9.22 5.39
N HIS A 121 4.90 -9.99 4.48
CA HIS A 121 4.30 -10.48 3.25
C HIS A 121 3.21 -11.56 3.44
N CYS A 122 2.88 -11.98 4.66
CA CYS A 122 1.75 -12.87 4.91
C CYS A 122 0.45 -12.06 5.02
N SER A 123 -0.54 -12.39 4.19
CA SER A 123 -1.84 -11.70 4.09
C SER A 123 -2.64 -11.66 5.40
N THR A 124 -2.32 -12.52 6.36
CA THR A 124 -2.95 -12.56 7.69
C THR A 124 -2.33 -11.60 8.70
N VAL A 125 -1.04 -11.26 8.57
CA VAL A 125 -0.36 -10.35 9.51
C VAL A 125 -0.75 -8.90 9.27
N ILE A 126 -0.91 -8.52 8.00
CA ILE A 126 -1.26 -7.17 7.57
C ILE A 126 -2.56 -6.65 8.23
N PRO A 127 -3.71 -7.35 8.19
CA PRO A 127 -4.92 -6.89 8.85
C PRO A 127 -4.76 -6.82 10.38
N VAL A 128 -4.00 -7.75 10.99
CA VAL A 128 -3.74 -7.72 12.44
C VAL A 128 -2.97 -6.45 12.82
N VAL A 129 -1.93 -6.08 12.08
CA VAL A 129 -1.15 -4.86 12.33
C VAL A 129 -2.01 -3.62 12.15
N ALA A 130 -2.78 -3.53 11.06
CA ALA A 130 -3.67 -2.41 10.79
C ALA A 130 -4.73 -2.22 11.89
N LEU A 131 -5.38 -3.31 12.32
CA LEU A 131 -6.38 -3.28 13.39
C LEU A 131 -5.76 -2.93 14.75
N THR A 132 -4.56 -3.45 15.04
CA THR A 132 -3.82 -3.12 16.26
C THR A 132 -3.47 -1.65 16.30
N LEU A 133 -2.96 -1.08 15.20
CA LEU A 133 -2.68 0.35 15.12
C LEU A 133 -3.94 1.19 15.31
N LYS A 134 -5.04 0.80 14.66
CA LYS A 134 -6.35 1.45 14.86
C LYS A 134 -6.77 1.44 16.33
N PHE A 135 -6.62 0.30 17.01
CA PHE A 135 -6.94 0.17 18.44
C PHE A 135 -6.05 1.04 19.31
N ILE A 136 -4.73 1.07 19.06
CA ILE A 136 -3.77 1.94 19.75
C ILE A 136 -4.17 3.41 19.60
N MET A 137 -4.46 3.85 18.37
CA MET A 137 -4.88 5.23 18.12
C MET A 137 -6.17 5.59 18.85
N GLN A 138 -7.11 4.65 18.95
CA GLN A 138 -8.33 4.84 19.74
C GLN A 138 -8.04 4.92 21.25
N LEU A 139 -7.19 4.02 21.77
CA LEU A 139 -6.82 3.97 23.18
C LEU A 139 -6.13 5.26 23.65
N PHE A 140 -5.18 5.76 22.86
CA PHE A 140 -4.42 6.97 23.16
C PHE A 140 -5.13 8.26 22.72
N ARG A 141 -6.37 8.17 22.20
CA ARG A 141 -7.16 9.30 21.69
C ARG A 141 -6.37 10.15 20.68
N LEU A 142 -5.56 9.51 19.86
CA LEU A 142 -4.82 10.15 18.77
C LEU A 142 -5.82 10.50 17.65
N LYS A 143 -6.52 11.63 17.78
CA LYS A 143 -7.46 12.14 16.78
C LYS A 143 -6.89 13.32 16.00
N ASP A 144 -7.32 13.36 14.74
CA ASP A 144 -7.40 14.49 13.79
C ASP A 144 -6.34 14.66 12.69
N SER A 145 -5.13 14.08 12.77
CA SER A 145 -4.17 14.22 11.64
C SER A 145 -3.75 12.91 10.96
N TRP A 146 -3.91 11.75 11.60
CA TRP A 146 -3.39 10.47 11.09
C TRP A 146 -4.44 9.35 11.07
N CYS A 147 -5.73 9.69 11.11
CA CYS A 147 -6.82 8.70 11.19
C CYS A 147 -6.86 7.72 10.00
N PHE A 148 -6.29 8.11 8.86
CA PHE A 148 -6.16 7.27 7.67
C PHE A 148 -4.97 6.30 7.74
N LEU A 149 -4.01 6.49 8.65
CA LEU A 149 -2.76 5.74 8.70
C LEU A 149 -2.95 4.21 8.81
N PRO A 150 -3.87 3.67 9.63
CA PRO A 150 -4.13 2.23 9.67
C PRO A 150 -4.59 1.68 8.32
N TRP A 151 -5.40 2.44 7.59
CA TRP A 151 -5.92 2.04 6.28
C TRP A 151 -4.88 2.22 5.18
N MET A 152 -4.05 3.26 5.26
CA MET A 152 -2.90 3.45 4.39
C MET A 152 -1.93 2.29 4.53
N LEU A 153 -1.54 1.94 5.77
CA LEU A 153 -0.66 0.79 6.01
C LEU A 153 -1.26 -0.50 5.47
N PHE A 154 -2.55 -0.74 5.70
CA PHE A 154 -3.23 -1.90 5.16
C PHE A 154 -3.10 -1.96 3.62
N ILE A 155 -3.51 -0.90 2.93
CA ILE A 155 -3.48 -0.83 1.46
C ILE A 155 -2.05 -0.95 0.93
N SER A 156 -1.12 -0.17 1.49
CA SER A 156 0.30 -0.18 1.12
C SER A 156 0.93 -1.55 1.25
N TRP A 157 0.66 -2.28 2.34
CA TRP A 157 1.29 -3.58 2.56
C TRP A 157 0.61 -4.73 1.81
N THR A 158 -0.63 -4.54 1.37
CA THR A 158 -1.30 -5.45 0.44
C THR A 158 -0.99 -5.17 -1.04
N SER A 159 -0.30 -4.05 -1.33
CA SER A 159 0.06 -3.63 -2.69
C SER A 159 1.33 -4.33 -3.15
#